data_AF-A0A8S2FRB8-F1
#
_entry.id   AF-A0A8S2FRB8-F1
#
_cell.length_a   1.000
_cell.length_b   1.000
_cell.length_c   1.000
_cell.angle_alpha   90.00
_cell.angle_beta   90.00
_cell.angle_gamma   90.00
#
_symmetry.space_group_name_H-M   'P 1'
#
loop_
_entity.id
_entity.type
_entity.pdbx_description
1 polymer ?
#
loop_
_entity_poly.entity_id
_entity_poly.type
_entity_poly.pdbx_seq_one_letter_code
_entity_poly.pdbx_strand_id
1 'polypeptide(L)'
;MSAMAEAVEQSEFILLGMSDTYKHSTNCQAEAEYAFKMKRRLIPLIMTKGYSPDGWLGFLIGSRIYIDFGRYDFEKACQLLLNEIHLQRKQALVATAARPVKTSIEDVPKPQLPPPPPPPPPKPIEKVSNSDAIIQKYSRRVVKRSYSTKSIEQWQDDDVLDFLADRKLYLMMPLCDGMNGLALLQLYKMCQLKVNDTYQLLNKELKESYKLTLLISVYTRFLSDCDSIITKKVNQTSIIPYRIPKYFPSDIIEIETEADPKVTLRMAQQHANNIPLFKQLMKKQNYYSKRYV
;
A
#
# COMPACT_ATOMS: atom_id res chain seq x y z
N MET A 1 20.52 -15.73 16.89
CA MET A 1 20.08 -14.56 16.09
C MET A 1 20.73 -14.47 14.71
N SER A 2 22.01 -14.86 14.52
CA SER A 2 22.72 -14.70 13.22
C SER A 2 22.07 -15.40 12.02
N ALA A 3 21.44 -16.57 12.21
CA ALA A 3 20.89 -17.36 11.10
C ALA A 3 19.70 -16.70 10.37
N MET A 4 18.84 -15.95 11.09
CA MET A 4 17.71 -15.25 10.44
C MET A 4 18.20 -14.07 9.62
N ALA A 5 19.15 -13.30 10.17
CA ALA A 5 19.78 -12.18 9.47
C ALA A 5 20.49 -12.66 8.19
N GLU A 6 21.30 -13.72 8.30
CA GLU A 6 21.98 -14.34 7.16
C GLU A 6 20.97 -14.84 6.11
N ALA A 7 19.87 -15.47 6.53
CA ALA A 7 18.82 -15.92 5.61
C ALA A 7 18.20 -14.75 4.83
N VAL A 8 17.96 -13.62 5.50
CA VAL A 8 17.47 -12.40 4.83
C VAL A 8 18.52 -11.86 3.86
N GLU A 9 19.79 -11.84 4.24
CA GLU A 9 20.88 -11.33 3.41
C GLU A 9 21.23 -12.21 2.20
N GLN A 10 21.01 -13.52 2.29
CA GLN A 10 21.25 -14.46 1.19
C GLN A 10 19.99 -14.73 0.36
N SER A 11 18.83 -14.25 0.80
CA SER A 11 17.58 -14.39 0.06
C SER A 11 17.54 -13.52 -1.19
N GLU A 12 16.98 -14.09 -2.26
CA GLU A 12 16.60 -13.35 -3.46
C GLU A 12 15.27 -12.62 -3.26
N PHE A 13 14.33 -13.29 -2.58
CA PHE A 13 12.98 -12.82 -2.28
C PHE A 13 12.62 -13.09 -0.83
N ILE A 14 11.87 -12.17 -0.23
CA ILE A 14 11.25 -12.34 1.08
C ILE A 14 9.74 -12.32 0.89
N LEU A 15 9.08 -13.41 1.28
CA LEU A 15 7.63 -13.53 1.23
C LEU A 15 7.06 -13.05 2.57
N LEU A 16 6.23 -12.00 2.54
CA LEU A 16 5.60 -11.47 3.74
C LEU A 16 4.18 -12.04 3.85
N GLY A 17 4.02 -13.11 4.63
CA GLY A 17 2.71 -13.70 4.92
C GLY A 17 1.91 -12.86 5.89
N MET A 18 1.19 -11.87 5.38
CA MET A 18 0.47 -10.90 6.19
C MET A 18 -0.83 -11.47 6.76
N SER A 19 -1.00 -11.22 8.04
CA SER A 19 -2.17 -11.53 8.85
C SER A 19 -2.21 -10.59 10.05
N ASP A 20 -3.30 -10.63 10.81
CA ASP A 20 -3.39 -9.86 12.06
C ASP A 20 -2.29 -10.28 13.06
N THR A 21 -2.04 -11.57 13.19
CA THR A 21 -0.97 -12.11 14.06
C THR A 21 0.42 -11.71 13.60
N TYR A 22 0.66 -11.64 12.28
CA TYR A 22 1.92 -11.16 11.72
C TYR A 22 2.18 -9.69 12.09
N LYS A 23 1.14 -8.84 11.99
CA LYS A 23 1.22 -7.41 12.32
C LYS A 23 1.52 -7.15 13.80
N HIS A 24 0.97 -7.96 14.70
CA HIS A 24 1.15 -7.80 16.16
C HIS A 24 2.45 -8.42 16.69
N SER A 25 3.18 -9.20 15.87
CA SER A 25 4.45 -9.81 16.27
C SER A 25 5.64 -8.86 16.10
N THR A 26 6.28 -8.50 17.21
CA THR A 26 7.49 -7.67 17.23
C THR A 26 8.66 -8.30 16.48
N ASN A 27 8.77 -9.63 16.52
CA ASN A 27 9.79 -10.37 15.77
C ASN A 27 9.57 -10.25 14.26
N CYS A 28 8.31 -10.41 13.81
CA CYS A 28 7.96 -10.28 12.39
C CYS A 28 8.18 -8.85 11.89
N GLN A 29 7.86 -7.84 12.73
CA GLN A 29 8.16 -6.45 12.42
C GLN A 29 9.66 -6.22 12.25
N ALA A 30 10.48 -6.68 13.18
CA ALA A 30 11.94 -6.53 13.11
C ALA A 30 12.53 -7.20 11.86
N GLU A 31 12.07 -8.39 11.51
CA GLU A 31 12.49 -9.12 10.30
C GLU A 31 12.10 -8.38 9.02
N ALA A 32 10.86 -7.90 8.93
CA ALA A 32 10.37 -7.15 7.77
C ALA A 32 11.15 -5.84 7.59
N GLU A 33 11.38 -5.09 8.67
CA GLU A 33 12.15 -3.86 8.65
C GLU A 33 13.61 -4.10 8.25
N TYR A 34 14.22 -5.18 8.75
CA TYR A 34 15.57 -5.55 8.38
C TYR A 34 15.69 -5.94 6.90
N ALA A 35 14.75 -6.75 6.40
CA ALA A 35 14.67 -7.08 4.97
C ALA A 35 14.46 -5.84 4.09
N PHE A 36 13.65 -4.88 4.56
CA PHE A 36 13.46 -3.59 3.90
C PHE A 36 14.75 -2.76 3.89
N LYS A 37 15.45 -2.65 5.01
CA LYS A 37 16.75 -1.94 5.13
C LYS A 37 17.81 -2.54 4.21
N MET A 38 17.84 -3.87 4.10
CA MET A 38 18.72 -4.61 3.21
C MET A 38 18.29 -4.57 1.74
N LYS A 39 17.26 -3.78 1.40
CA LYS A 39 16.70 -3.61 0.05
C LYS A 39 16.34 -4.95 -0.61
N ARG A 40 15.89 -5.92 0.18
CA ARG A 40 15.45 -7.22 -0.32
C ARG A 40 14.12 -7.06 -1.05
N ARG A 41 13.88 -7.99 -1.97
CA ARG A 41 12.68 -8.01 -2.80
C ARG A 41 11.53 -8.59 -1.99
N LEU A 42 10.73 -7.72 -1.43
CA LEU A 42 9.57 -8.09 -0.62
C LEU A 42 8.39 -8.42 -1.54
N ILE A 43 7.79 -9.60 -1.36
CA ILE A 43 6.53 -10.00 -2.01
C ILE A 43 5.47 -10.15 -0.91
N PRO A 44 4.54 -9.19 -0.81
CA PRO A 44 3.47 -9.27 0.18
C PRO A 44 2.40 -10.29 -0.20
N LEU A 45 2.02 -11.14 0.74
CA LEU A 45 0.98 -12.15 0.59
C LEU A 45 -0.10 -11.92 1.65
N ILE A 46 -1.37 -11.84 1.26
CA ILE A 46 -2.48 -11.84 2.22
C ILE A 46 -2.83 -13.29 2.53
N MET A 47 -2.70 -13.70 3.79
CA MET A 47 -2.95 -15.08 4.22
C MET A 47 -4.36 -15.28 4.80
N THR A 48 -5.03 -14.20 5.18
CA THR A 48 -6.36 -14.23 5.80
C THR A 48 -7.36 -13.46 4.95
N LYS A 49 -8.51 -14.08 4.65
CA LYS A 49 -9.55 -13.45 3.82
C LYS A 49 -10.03 -12.13 4.42
N GLY A 50 -10.03 -11.08 3.61
CA GLY A 50 -10.47 -9.74 4.02
C GLY A 50 -9.46 -8.98 4.89
N TYR A 51 -8.26 -9.52 5.09
CA TYR A 51 -7.19 -8.79 5.78
C TYR A 51 -6.68 -7.65 4.90
N SER A 52 -6.53 -6.46 5.51
CA SER A 52 -5.97 -5.28 4.86
C SER A 52 -4.76 -4.80 5.66
N PRO A 53 -3.56 -4.70 5.05
CA PRO A 53 -2.38 -4.23 5.76
C PRO A 53 -2.51 -2.73 6.07
N ASP A 54 -2.36 -2.40 7.35
CA ASP A 54 -2.44 -1.04 7.89
C ASP A 54 -1.27 -0.75 8.86
N GLY A 55 -1.19 0.49 9.34
CA GLY A 55 -0.12 0.92 10.25
C GLY A 55 1.29 0.70 9.67
N TRP A 56 2.20 0.18 10.48
CA TRP A 56 3.61 -0.05 10.09
C TRP A 56 3.75 -0.97 8.87
N LEU A 57 2.89 -1.99 8.76
CA LEU A 57 2.95 -2.97 7.69
C LEU A 57 2.49 -2.36 6.36
N GLY A 58 1.42 -1.55 6.40
CA GLY A 58 0.98 -0.76 5.26
C GLY A 58 2.06 0.21 4.75
N PHE A 59 2.75 0.91 5.65
CA PHE A 59 3.87 1.78 5.28
C PHE A 59 5.05 1.01 4.68
N LEU A 60 5.41 -0.13 5.24
CA LEU A 60 6.53 -0.96 4.78
C LEU A 60 6.30 -1.51 3.37
N ILE A 61 5.07 -1.93 3.09
CA ILE A 61 4.67 -2.48 1.79
C ILE A 61 4.53 -1.39 0.74
N GLY A 62 4.01 -0.22 1.11
CA GLY A 62 3.80 0.91 0.21
C GLY A 62 2.88 0.54 -0.96
N SER A 63 3.31 0.81 -2.19
CA SER A 63 2.53 0.55 -3.41
C SER A 63 2.80 -0.81 -4.05
N ARG A 64 3.39 -1.77 -3.32
CA ARG A 64 3.67 -3.10 -3.86
C ARG A 64 2.38 -3.88 -4.06
N ILE A 65 2.31 -4.60 -5.17
CA ILE A 65 1.21 -5.53 -5.45
C ILE A 65 1.31 -6.69 -4.46
N TYR A 66 0.18 -7.06 -3.87
CA TYR A 66 0.07 -8.21 -2.99
C TYR A 66 -0.74 -9.32 -3.63
N ILE A 67 -0.43 -10.57 -3.26
CA ILE A 67 -1.14 -11.75 -3.72
C ILE A 67 -2.05 -12.24 -2.60
N ASP A 68 -3.33 -12.43 -2.89
CA ASP A 68 -4.34 -12.76 -1.90
C ASP A 68 -4.66 -14.26 -1.89
N PHE A 69 -4.10 -14.98 -0.92
CA PHE A 69 -4.37 -16.41 -0.69
C PHE A 69 -5.72 -16.64 0.01
N GLY A 70 -6.36 -15.59 0.56
CA GLY A 70 -7.71 -15.67 1.12
C GLY A 70 -8.82 -15.45 0.08
N ARG A 71 -8.50 -14.84 -1.07
CA ARG A 71 -9.44 -14.59 -2.17
C ARG A 71 -9.41 -15.65 -3.27
N TYR A 72 -8.25 -16.21 -3.58
CA TYR A 72 -8.07 -17.20 -4.64
C TYR A 72 -7.85 -18.59 -4.07
N ASP A 73 -8.20 -19.62 -4.84
CA ASP A 73 -7.80 -21.00 -4.52
C ASP A 73 -6.28 -21.10 -4.42
N PHE A 74 -5.79 -21.98 -3.54
CA PHE A 74 -4.37 -22.10 -3.22
C PHE A 74 -3.50 -22.28 -4.48
N GLU A 75 -3.91 -23.15 -5.41
CA GLU A 75 -3.18 -23.41 -6.65
C GLU A 75 -3.08 -22.15 -7.53
N LYS A 76 -4.18 -21.40 -7.65
CA LYS A 76 -4.22 -20.14 -8.40
C LYS A 76 -3.36 -19.07 -7.73
N ALA A 77 -3.41 -18.95 -6.41
CA ALA A 77 -2.56 -18.02 -5.66
C ALA A 77 -1.06 -18.36 -5.80
N CYS A 78 -0.71 -19.65 -5.77
CA CYS A 78 0.65 -20.11 -6.06
C CYS A 78 1.09 -19.75 -7.49
N GLN A 79 0.21 -19.89 -8.48
CA GLN A 79 0.53 -19.48 -9.85
C GLN A 79 0.78 -17.96 -9.96
N LEU A 80 -0.05 -17.15 -9.30
CA LEU A 80 0.15 -15.69 -9.23
C LEU A 80 1.48 -15.34 -8.56
N LEU A 81 1.83 -16.04 -7.48
CA LEU A 81 3.13 -15.89 -6.80
C LEU A 81 4.31 -16.22 -7.70
N LEU A 82 4.26 -17.34 -8.43
CA LEU A 82 5.32 -17.71 -9.37
C LEU A 82 5.45 -16.69 -10.51
N ASN A 83 4.32 -16.20 -11.03
CA ASN A 83 4.32 -15.17 -12.06
C ASN A 83 4.97 -13.88 -11.56
N GLU A 84 4.65 -13.45 -10.33
CA GLU A 84 5.23 -12.27 -9.71
C GLU A 84 6.74 -12.43 -9.50
N ILE A 85 7.18 -13.58 -8.97
CA ILE A 85 8.62 -13.90 -8.82
C ILE A 85 9.34 -13.83 -10.17
N HIS A 86 8.76 -14.42 -11.23
CA HIS A 86 9.35 -14.40 -12.56
C HIS A 86 9.41 -13.00 -13.17
N LEU A 87 8.33 -12.22 -13.03
CA LEU A 87 8.26 -10.84 -13.49
C LEU A 87 9.36 -10.00 -12.82
N GLN A 88 9.45 -10.13 -11.51
CA GLN A 88 10.45 -9.46 -10.71
C GLN A 88 11.88 -9.88 -11.13
N ARG A 89 12.18 -11.18 -11.30
CA ARG A 89 13.48 -11.65 -11.81
C ARG A 89 13.86 -10.98 -13.13
N LYS A 90 12.92 -10.91 -14.08
CA LYS A 90 13.14 -10.25 -15.38
C LYS A 90 13.46 -8.76 -15.26
N GLN A 91 12.75 -8.02 -14.40
CA GLN A 91 13.01 -6.60 -14.18
C GLN A 91 14.42 -6.33 -13.62
N ALA A 92 14.96 -7.23 -12.79
CA ALA A 92 16.32 -7.13 -12.28
C ALA A 92 17.37 -7.33 -13.37
N LEU A 93 17.13 -8.21 -14.34
CA LEU A 93 18.01 -8.42 -15.49
C LEU A 93 18.04 -7.19 -16.42
N VAL A 94 16.89 -6.55 -16.64
CA VAL A 94 16.79 -5.32 -17.46
C VAL A 94 17.51 -4.14 -16.80
N ALA A 95 17.40 -3.99 -15.48
CA ALA A 95 18.14 -2.97 -14.73
C ALA A 95 19.66 -3.20 -14.74
N THR A 96 20.12 -4.45 -14.85
CA THR A 96 21.54 -4.80 -14.86
C THR A 96 22.15 -4.65 -16.26
N ALA A 97 21.38 -4.85 -17.33
CA ALA A 97 21.83 -4.69 -18.72
C ALA A 97 22.06 -3.22 -19.15
N ALA A 98 21.59 -2.24 -18.36
CA ALA A 98 21.74 -0.81 -18.64
C ALA A 98 23.03 -0.17 -18.09
N ARG A 99 24.10 -0.95 -17.84
CA ARG A 99 25.43 -0.42 -17.51
C ARG A 99 26.52 -1.12 -18.33
N PRO A 100 27.40 -0.33 -18.96
CA PRO A 100 28.79 -0.42 -18.54
C PRO A 100 29.49 0.94 -18.52
N VAL A 101 30.19 1.26 -17.43
CA VAL A 101 31.59 1.72 -17.52
C VAL A 101 32.30 1.15 -16.30
N LYS A 102 33.22 0.21 -16.55
CA LYS A 102 34.27 -0.18 -15.62
C LYS A 102 35.42 0.80 -15.85
N THR A 103 35.91 1.47 -14.81
CA THR A 103 37.31 1.88 -14.79
C THR A 103 37.83 1.69 -13.38
N SER A 104 38.84 0.83 -13.32
CA SER A 104 39.58 0.35 -12.17
C SER A 104 40.18 1.51 -11.36
N ILE A 105 40.14 1.41 -10.04
CA ILE A 105 40.93 2.26 -9.16
C ILE A 105 42.11 1.42 -8.70
N GLU A 106 43.31 1.72 -9.21
CA GLU A 106 44.57 1.42 -8.54
C GLU A 106 44.91 2.57 -7.56
N ASP A 107 45.46 2.17 -6.42
CA ASP A 107 45.96 2.98 -5.30
C ASP A 107 46.98 4.06 -5.70
N VAL A 108 46.73 5.34 -5.36
CA VAL A 108 47.77 6.38 -5.14
C VAL A 108 47.23 7.43 -4.13
N PRO A 109 48.05 7.93 -3.17
CA PRO A 109 47.58 8.50 -1.91
C PRO A 109 47.17 9.97 -1.96
N LYS A 110 46.33 10.34 -0.99
CA LYS A 110 45.72 11.65 -0.70
C LYS A 110 46.74 12.81 -0.67
N PRO A 111 46.56 13.88 -1.46
CA PRO A 111 47.04 15.21 -1.08
C PRO A 111 45.95 16.31 -1.20
N GLN A 112 46.17 17.38 -0.44
CA GLN A 112 45.27 18.47 -0.03
C GLN A 112 44.42 19.14 -1.13
N LEU A 113 43.18 19.51 -0.76
CA LEU A 113 42.22 20.25 -1.58
C LEU A 113 42.66 21.72 -1.81
N PRO A 114 42.76 22.21 -3.05
CA PRO A 114 42.67 23.64 -3.36
C PRO A 114 41.20 24.12 -3.31
N PRO A 115 40.96 25.43 -3.09
CA PRO A 115 39.60 25.97 -2.88
C PRO A 115 38.71 25.79 -4.11
N PRO A 116 37.38 25.62 -3.92
CA PRO A 116 36.46 25.30 -5.00
C PRO A 116 36.34 26.46 -6.01
N PRO A 117 36.28 26.18 -7.32
CA PRO A 117 36.03 27.19 -8.34
C PRO A 117 34.59 27.75 -8.26
N PRO A 118 34.35 28.97 -8.78
CA PRO A 118 33.05 29.62 -8.71
C PRO A 118 31.95 28.78 -9.38
N PRO A 119 30.71 28.85 -8.89
CA PRO A 119 29.61 28.02 -9.37
C PRO A 119 29.35 28.27 -10.86
N PRO A 120 29.07 27.21 -11.65
CA PRO A 120 28.74 27.35 -13.05
C PRO A 120 27.45 28.17 -13.22
N PRO A 121 27.31 28.90 -14.35
CA PRO A 121 26.14 29.74 -14.59
C PRO A 121 24.84 28.93 -14.51
N PRO A 122 23.75 29.51 -13.98
CA PRO A 122 22.50 28.79 -13.80
C PRO A 122 22.00 28.28 -15.14
N LYS A 123 21.73 26.98 -15.20
CA LYS A 123 21.01 26.35 -16.31
C LYS A 123 19.65 27.04 -16.47
N PRO A 124 19.13 27.21 -17.70
CA PRO A 124 17.80 27.78 -17.92
C PRO A 124 16.78 27.01 -17.07
N ILE A 125 16.01 27.74 -16.27
CA ILE A 125 14.94 27.18 -15.45
C ILE A 125 13.97 26.47 -16.40
N GLU A 126 14.00 25.14 -16.41
CA GLU A 126 12.96 24.33 -17.03
C GLU A 126 11.62 24.77 -16.41
N LYS A 127 10.70 25.20 -17.27
CA LYS A 127 9.36 25.65 -16.86
C LYS A 127 8.72 24.56 -16.00
N VAL A 128 8.49 24.88 -14.73
CA VAL A 128 7.74 24.04 -13.77
C VAL A 128 6.51 23.47 -14.48
N SER A 129 6.35 22.15 -14.47
CA SER A 129 5.19 21.52 -15.11
C SER A 129 3.91 22.13 -14.51
N ASN A 130 2.92 22.45 -15.36
CA ASN A 130 1.69 23.11 -14.90
C ASN A 130 1.00 22.31 -13.77
N SER A 131 1.14 20.98 -13.78
CA SER A 131 0.70 20.07 -12.71
C SER A 131 1.38 20.31 -11.36
N ASP A 132 2.71 20.55 -11.35
CA ASP A 132 3.45 20.83 -10.12
C ASP A 132 3.05 22.20 -9.55
N ALA A 133 2.80 23.18 -10.41
CA ALA A 133 2.34 24.50 -10.01
C ALA A 133 0.94 24.46 -9.34
N ILE A 134 0.03 23.64 -9.86
CA ILE A 134 -1.32 23.46 -9.28
C ILE A 134 -1.24 22.83 -7.88
N ILE A 135 -0.47 21.75 -7.72
CA ILE A 135 -0.32 21.12 -6.40
C ILE A 135 0.40 22.04 -5.42
N GLN A 136 1.38 22.81 -5.91
CA GLN A 136 2.09 23.80 -5.11
C GLN A 136 1.19 24.99 -4.70
N LYS A 137 0.21 25.38 -5.52
CA LYS A 137 -0.84 26.36 -5.15
C LYS A 137 -1.62 25.86 -3.94
N TYR A 138 -2.09 24.62 -3.97
CA TYR A 138 -2.91 24.06 -2.89
C TYR A 138 -2.12 23.73 -1.63
N SER A 139 -0.86 23.32 -1.75
CA SER A 139 0.00 23.03 -0.58
C SER A 139 0.39 24.29 0.22
N ARG A 140 0.36 25.47 -0.41
CA ARG A 140 0.61 26.77 0.23
C ARG A 140 -0.63 27.38 0.88
N ARG A 141 -1.81 26.78 0.72
CA ARG A 141 -3.06 27.27 1.30
C ARG A 141 -2.96 27.31 2.83
N VAL A 142 -3.38 28.42 3.43
CA VAL A 142 -3.46 28.55 4.89
C VAL A 142 -4.79 27.95 5.37
N VAL A 143 -4.70 26.86 6.13
CA VAL A 143 -5.87 26.10 6.61
C VAL A 143 -6.58 26.84 7.74
N LYS A 144 -7.87 27.16 7.57
CA LYS A 144 -8.74 27.61 8.66
C LYS A 144 -9.64 26.45 9.11
N ARG A 145 -9.60 26.12 10.40
CA ARG A 145 -10.39 24.99 10.95
C ARG A 145 -11.83 25.35 11.32
N SER A 146 -12.41 26.35 10.65
CA SER A 146 -13.81 26.76 10.87
C SER A 146 -14.80 25.63 10.61
N TYR A 147 -14.50 24.78 9.63
CA TYR A 147 -15.29 23.59 9.27
C TYR A 147 -15.48 22.59 10.41
N SER A 148 -14.56 22.54 11.38
CA SER A 148 -14.60 21.55 12.48
C SER A 148 -15.74 21.78 13.48
N THR A 149 -16.28 23.00 13.52
CA THR A 149 -17.35 23.41 14.44
C THR A 149 -18.74 23.38 13.80
N LYS A 150 -18.81 23.18 12.48
CA LYS A 150 -20.04 23.23 11.69
C LYS A 150 -20.37 21.85 11.15
N SER A 151 -21.65 21.60 10.92
CA SER A 151 -22.08 20.41 10.20
C SER A 151 -21.68 20.50 8.72
N ILE A 152 -21.43 19.36 8.07
CA ILE A 152 -20.99 19.32 6.65
C ILE A 152 -21.96 20.06 5.73
N GLU A 153 -23.26 20.06 6.02
CA GLU A 153 -24.27 20.78 5.22
C GLU A 153 -24.10 22.31 5.27
N GLN A 154 -23.39 22.83 6.26
CA GLN A 154 -23.13 24.26 6.45
C GLN A 154 -21.75 24.70 5.90
N TRP A 155 -20.94 23.76 5.40
CA TRP A 155 -19.61 24.06 4.89
C TRP A 155 -19.71 24.83 3.58
N GLN A 156 -18.96 25.93 3.51
CA GLN A 156 -18.71 26.65 2.27
C GLN A 156 -17.59 25.98 1.46
N ASP A 157 -17.36 26.47 0.24
CA ASP A 157 -16.26 26.03 -0.63
C ASP A 157 -14.89 26.13 0.05
N ASP A 158 -14.63 27.23 0.77
CA ASP A 158 -13.40 27.41 1.53
C ASP A 158 -13.26 26.39 2.67
N ASP A 159 -14.36 26.05 3.36
CA ASP A 159 -14.39 25.06 4.44
C ASP A 159 -14.05 23.65 3.89
N VAL A 160 -14.52 23.31 2.68
CA VAL A 160 -14.20 22.06 1.98
C VAL A 160 -12.72 21.99 1.59
N LEU A 161 -12.19 23.05 0.99
CA LEU A 161 -10.78 23.11 0.60
C LEU A 161 -9.85 23.10 1.81
N ASP A 162 -10.23 23.77 2.90
CA ASP A 162 -9.45 23.76 4.15
C ASP A 162 -9.45 22.38 4.80
N PHE A 163 -10.57 21.65 4.76
CA PHE A 163 -10.63 20.25 5.20
C PHE A 163 -9.69 19.35 4.37
N LEU A 164 -9.76 19.44 3.04
CA LEU A 164 -8.90 18.63 2.16
C LEU A 164 -7.42 18.98 2.36
N ALA A 165 -7.09 20.25 2.56
CA ALA A 165 -5.73 20.71 2.83
C ALA A 165 -5.23 20.23 4.20
N ASP A 166 -6.03 20.30 5.27
CA ASP A 166 -5.69 19.78 6.61
C ASP A 166 -5.37 18.27 6.56
N ARG A 167 -6.09 17.53 5.70
CA ARG A 167 -5.87 16.11 5.45
C ARG A 167 -4.77 15.83 4.42
N LYS A 168 -4.13 16.83 3.82
CA LYS A 168 -3.12 16.67 2.77
C LYS A 168 -3.65 15.92 1.53
N LEU A 169 -4.92 16.12 1.18
CA LEU A 169 -5.58 15.54 0.00
C LEU A 169 -5.48 16.47 -1.22
N TYR A 170 -4.28 16.99 -1.51
CA TYR A 170 -4.09 18.03 -2.53
C TYR A 170 -4.48 17.61 -3.96
N LEU A 171 -4.42 16.32 -4.28
CA LEU A 171 -4.86 15.81 -5.59
C LEU A 171 -6.39 15.86 -5.77
N MET A 172 -7.16 15.90 -4.68
CA MET A 172 -8.62 16.03 -4.73
C MET A 172 -9.08 17.48 -4.81
N MET A 173 -8.25 18.43 -4.38
CA MET A 173 -8.61 19.84 -4.30
C MET A 173 -8.97 20.48 -5.65
N PRO A 174 -8.31 20.18 -6.79
CA PRO A 174 -8.72 20.70 -8.11
C PRO A 174 -10.11 20.21 -8.55
N LEU A 175 -10.48 18.99 -8.14
CA LEU A 175 -11.82 18.44 -8.43
C LEU A 175 -12.87 19.09 -7.55
N CYS A 176 -12.52 19.38 -6.30
CA CYS A 176 -13.41 19.97 -5.30
C CYS A 176 -13.39 21.51 -5.26
N ASP A 177 -12.73 22.16 -6.20
CA ASP A 177 -12.65 23.63 -6.25
C ASP A 177 -14.05 24.21 -6.54
N GLY A 178 -14.55 25.05 -5.63
CA GLY A 178 -15.92 25.58 -5.67
C GLY A 178 -17.02 24.64 -5.17
N MET A 179 -16.71 23.44 -4.66
CA MET A 179 -17.72 22.57 -4.04
C MET A 179 -18.02 23.00 -2.60
N ASN A 180 -19.29 23.26 -2.29
CA ASN A 180 -19.74 23.37 -0.90
C ASN A 180 -19.93 21.98 -0.25
N GLY A 181 -20.23 21.94 1.04
CA GLY A 181 -20.31 20.67 1.76
C GLY A 181 -21.44 19.73 1.33
N LEU A 182 -22.55 20.27 0.79
CA LEU A 182 -23.61 19.44 0.19
C LEU A 182 -23.16 18.77 -1.10
N ALA A 183 -22.45 19.50 -1.97
CA ALA A 183 -21.85 18.94 -3.18
C ALA A 183 -20.80 17.88 -2.84
N LEU A 184 -19.96 18.13 -1.83
CA LEU A 184 -18.99 17.15 -1.33
C LEU A 184 -19.67 15.87 -0.80
N LEU A 185 -20.77 16.02 -0.06
CA LEU A 185 -21.56 14.89 0.44
C LEU A 185 -22.19 14.08 -0.71
N GLN A 186 -22.66 14.77 -1.75
CA GLN A 186 -23.22 14.11 -2.92
C GLN A 186 -22.13 13.35 -3.70
N LEU A 187 -20.95 13.96 -3.89
CA LEU A 187 -19.80 13.30 -4.48
C LEU A 187 -19.43 12.04 -3.69
N TYR A 188 -19.37 12.14 -2.36
CA TYR A 188 -19.10 11.00 -1.49
C TYR A 188 -20.13 9.86 -1.67
N LYS A 189 -21.42 10.18 -1.71
CA LYS A 189 -22.48 9.19 -1.97
C LYS A 189 -22.33 8.52 -3.34
N MET A 190 -21.98 9.29 -4.38
CA MET A 190 -21.69 8.74 -5.71
C MET A 190 -20.52 7.75 -5.65
N CYS A 191 -19.44 8.11 -4.94
CA CYS A 191 -18.30 7.23 -4.73
C CYS A 191 -18.66 5.94 -4.00
N GLN A 192 -19.61 5.95 -3.06
CA GLN A 192 -20.07 4.74 -2.36
C GLN A 192 -20.91 3.83 -3.25
N LEU A 193 -21.76 4.40 -4.11
CA LEU A 193 -22.67 3.64 -4.96
C LEU A 193 -21.96 2.96 -6.15
N LYS A 194 -20.98 3.65 -6.76
CA LYS A 194 -20.27 3.17 -7.96
C LYS A 194 -18.77 3.41 -7.86
N VAL A 195 -18.13 2.78 -6.88
CA VAL A 195 -16.71 3.01 -6.51
C VAL A 195 -15.76 3.00 -7.72
N ASN A 196 -15.87 2.02 -8.61
CA ASN A 196 -14.99 1.89 -9.78
C ASN A 196 -15.29 2.95 -10.85
N ASP A 197 -16.56 3.14 -11.21
CA ASP A 197 -16.95 4.08 -12.27
C ASP A 197 -16.64 5.52 -11.87
N THR A 198 -16.92 5.88 -10.62
CA THR A 198 -16.66 7.22 -10.09
C THR A 198 -15.16 7.49 -10.01
N TYR A 199 -14.33 6.52 -9.59
CA TYR A 199 -12.88 6.68 -9.63
C TYR A 199 -12.37 6.91 -11.05
N GLN A 200 -12.84 6.13 -12.04
CA GLN A 200 -12.44 6.31 -13.44
C GLN A 200 -12.85 7.68 -13.98
N LEU A 201 -14.07 8.13 -13.66
CA LEU A 201 -14.57 9.45 -14.06
C LEU A 201 -13.70 10.57 -13.49
N LEU A 202 -13.45 10.54 -12.18
CA LEU A 202 -12.65 11.56 -11.49
C LEU A 202 -11.19 11.55 -11.97
N ASN A 203 -10.59 10.38 -12.15
CA ASN A 203 -9.22 10.26 -12.65
C ASN A 203 -9.11 10.72 -14.12
N LYS A 204 -10.14 10.49 -14.93
CA LYS A 204 -10.20 10.99 -16.31
C LYS A 204 -10.26 12.52 -16.34
N GLU A 205 -11.18 13.12 -15.57
CA GLU A 205 -11.32 14.58 -15.48
C GLU A 205 -10.04 15.24 -14.95
N LEU A 206 -9.40 14.64 -13.95
CA LEU A 206 -8.13 15.13 -13.41
C LEU A 206 -6.99 15.13 -14.45
N LYS A 207 -6.95 14.10 -15.31
CA LYS A 207 -5.96 13.97 -16.39
C LYS A 207 -6.23 14.97 -17.52
N GLU A 208 -7.48 15.12 -17.93
CA GLU A 208 -7.88 15.99 -19.04
C GLU A 208 -7.75 17.47 -18.68
N SER A 209 -8.23 17.87 -17.51
CA SER A 209 -8.27 19.27 -17.09
C SER A 209 -6.95 19.75 -16.47
N TYR A 210 -6.25 18.88 -15.73
CA TYR A 210 -5.12 19.29 -14.89
C TYR A 210 -3.82 18.53 -15.17
N LYS A 211 -3.83 17.54 -16.08
CA LYS A 211 -2.69 16.64 -16.36
C LYS A 211 -2.15 15.93 -15.10
N LEU A 212 -2.99 15.75 -14.09
CA LEU A 212 -2.67 15.03 -12.86
C LEU A 212 -3.27 13.62 -12.91
N THR A 213 -2.72 12.69 -12.13
CA THR A 213 -3.29 11.34 -11.98
C THR A 213 -3.77 11.15 -10.55
N LEU A 214 -5.03 10.76 -10.39
CA LEU A 214 -5.59 10.44 -9.09
C LEU A 214 -5.05 9.09 -8.64
N LEU A 215 -4.27 9.07 -7.57
CA LEU A 215 -3.77 7.82 -6.99
C LEU A 215 -4.91 7.12 -6.23
N ILE A 216 -5.03 5.80 -6.42
CA ILE A 216 -6.03 4.98 -5.70
C ILE A 216 -5.90 5.17 -4.19
N SER A 217 -4.67 5.27 -3.67
CA SER A 217 -4.42 5.52 -2.24
C SER A 217 -4.94 6.86 -1.74
N VAL A 218 -4.93 7.90 -2.58
CA VAL A 218 -5.48 9.21 -2.23
C VAL A 218 -7.00 9.18 -2.30
N TYR A 219 -7.56 8.48 -3.28
CA TYR A 219 -9.01 8.28 -3.40
C TYR A 219 -9.57 7.50 -2.21
N THR A 220 -8.98 6.37 -1.82
CA THR A 220 -9.46 5.59 -0.67
C THR A 220 -9.32 6.36 0.64
N ARG A 221 -8.25 7.15 0.81
CA ARG A 221 -8.08 8.03 1.96
C ARG A 221 -9.13 9.14 2.01
N PHE A 222 -9.45 9.74 0.86
CA PHE A 222 -10.56 10.70 0.74
C PHE A 222 -11.88 10.09 1.21
N LEU A 223 -12.21 8.86 0.77
CA LEU A 223 -13.44 8.19 1.22
C LEU A 223 -13.45 7.97 2.73
N SER A 224 -12.32 7.51 3.31
CA SER A 224 -12.21 7.29 4.74
C SER A 224 -12.30 8.58 5.57
N ASP A 225 -11.63 9.65 5.14
CA ASP A 225 -11.68 10.95 5.82
C ASP A 225 -13.10 11.58 5.74
N CYS A 226 -13.79 11.42 4.61
CA CYS A 226 -15.20 11.82 4.44
C CYS A 226 -16.14 11.00 5.34
N ASP A 227 -15.97 9.67 5.39
CA ASP A 227 -16.75 8.80 6.25
C ASP A 227 -16.59 9.17 7.73
N SER A 228 -15.37 9.49 8.17
CA SER A 228 -15.10 9.89 9.55
C SER A 228 -15.88 11.13 9.98
N ILE A 229 -16.12 12.08 9.06
CA ILE A 229 -16.90 13.28 9.36
C ILE A 229 -18.40 12.97 9.40
N ILE A 230 -18.87 12.15 8.46
CA ILE A 230 -20.29 11.83 8.33
C ILE A 230 -20.74 10.89 9.46
N THR A 231 -19.93 9.90 9.80
CA THR A 231 -20.19 8.91 10.86
C THR A 231 -20.08 9.51 12.27
N LYS A 232 -19.25 10.53 12.49
CA LYS A 232 -19.23 11.29 13.75
C LYS A 232 -20.60 11.88 14.13
N LYS A 233 -21.49 12.07 13.16
CA LYS A 233 -22.87 12.55 13.36
C LYS A 233 -23.81 11.46 13.90
N VAL A 234 -23.58 10.19 13.56
CA VAL A 234 -24.46 9.06 13.96
C VAL A 234 -24.39 8.79 15.47
N ASN A 235 -23.27 9.13 16.12
CA ASN A 235 -23.12 8.98 17.57
C ASN A 235 -23.75 10.11 18.40
N GLN A 236 -24.27 11.17 17.76
CA GLN A 236 -24.98 12.26 18.46
C GLN A 236 -26.50 12.26 18.22
N THR A 237 -27.00 11.53 17.23
CA THR A 237 -28.44 11.32 17.02
C THR A 237 -28.74 9.81 16.93
N SER A 238 -29.21 9.28 18.06
CA SER A 238 -29.86 8.00 18.33
C SER A 238 -30.07 7.02 17.15
N ILE A 239 -29.43 5.85 17.28
CA ILE A 239 -29.87 4.49 16.94
C ILE A 239 -30.95 4.36 15.85
N ILE A 240 -30.54 4.02 14.62
CA ILE A 240 -31.20 2.99 13.81
C ILE A 240 -30.11 2.21 13.04
N PRO A 241 -29.93 0.89 13.29
CA PRO A 241 -29.02 0.10 12.49
C PRO A 241 -29.66 -0.18 11.12
N TYR A 242 -28.97 0.21 10.04
CA TYR A 242 -29.34 -0.24 8.70
C TYR A 242 -29.18 -1.76 8.60
N ARG A 243 -30.32 -2.42 8.44
CA ARG A 243 -30.52 -3.84 8.20
C ARG A 243 -30.06 -4.16 6.78
N ILE A 244 -29.02 -4.97 6.63
CA ILE A 244 -28.67 -5.60 5.34
C ILE A 244 -29.84 -6.53 4.94
N PRO A 245 -30.39 -6.45 3.72
CA PRO A 245 -31.40 -7.39 3.27
C PRO A 245 -30.81 -8.81 3.20
N LYS A 246 -31.37 -9.71 4.01
CA LYS A 246 -31.11 -11.15 3.92
C LYS A 246 -31.76 -11.68 2.64
N TYR A 247 -30.95 -12.10 1.69
CA TYR A 247 -31.33 -13.15 0.74
C TYR A 247 -30.16 -14.12 0.63
N PHE A 248 -30.17 -15.11 1.51
CA PHE A 248 -29.46 -16.38 1.33
C PHE A 248 -30.54 -17.46 1.46
N PRO A 249 -30.75 -18.32 0.45
CA PRO A 249 -31.45 -19.57 0.67
C PRO A 249 -30.63 -20.42 1.64
N SER A 250 -31.30 -20.86 2.69
CA SER A 250 -30.81 -21.85 3.63
C SER A 250 -30.33 -23.09 2.89
N ASP A 251 -29.10 -23.52 3.15
CA ASP A 251 -28.76 -24.91 3.45
C ASP A 251 -27.25 -25.06 3.73
N ILE A 252 -26.93 -25.38 5.00
CA ILE A 252 -25.84 -26.24 5.50
C ILE A 252 -24.38 -25.69 5.27
N ILE A 253 -23.45 -25.54 6.21
CA ILE A 253 -23.00 -26.30 7.40
C ILE A 253 -22.36 -25.28 8.39
N GLU A 254 -22.71 -25.38 9.68
CA GLU A 254 -21.91 -24.78 10.78
C GLU A 254 -20.53 -25.44 10.82
N ILE A 255 -19.45 -24.66 10.67
CA ILE A 255 -18.12 -25.11 11.08
C ILE A 255 -17.59 -24.13 12.12
N GLU A 256 -17.30 -24.73 13.27
CA GLU A 256 -16.82 -24.15 14.50
C GLU A 256 -15.66 -23.17 14.31
N THR A 257 -15.81 -22.04 14.97
CA THR A 257 -14.78 -21.06 15.24
C THR A 257 -13.78 -21.61 16.25
N GLU A 258 -12.66 -22.16 15.77
CA GLU A 258 -11.35 -22.16 16.46
C GLU A 258 -10.30 -22.86 15.58
N ALA A 259 -9.49 -22.08 14.87
CA ALA A 259 -8.41 -22.63 14.05
C ALA A 259 -7.16 -22.87 14.93
N ASP A 260 -6.97 -24.12 15.38
CA ASP A 260 -5.74 -24.61 16.00
C ASP A 260 -4.59 -24.61 14.96
N PRO A 261 -3.44 -23.94 15.25
CA PRO A 261 -2.26 -23.92 14.38
C PRO A 261 -1.79 -25.30 13.91
N LYS A 262 -2.02 -26.37 14.68
CA LYS A 262 -1.67 -27.74 14.30
C LYS A 262 -2.54 -28.29 13.17
N VAL A 263 -3.78 -27.83 13.05
CA VAL A 263 -4.71 -28.24 11.99
C VAL A 263 -4.33 -27.58 10.67
N THR A 264 -4.00 -26.28 10.70
CA THR A 264 -3.46 -25.56 9.52
C THR A 264 -2.15 -26.18 9.03
N LEU A 265 -1.28 -26.60 9.94
CA LEU A 265 -0.01 -27.26 9.61
C LEU A 265 -0.22 -28.67 9.04
N ARG A 266 -1.22 -29.43 9.53
CA ARG A 266 -1.62 -30.73 8.96
C ARG A 266 -2.22 -30.60 7.56
N MET A 267 -3.05 -29.57 7.32
CA MET A 267 -3.60 -29.29 5.99
C MET A 267 -2.48 -28.89 5.00
N ALA A 268 -1.54 -28.04 5.42
CA ALA A 268 -0.38 -27.70 4.61
C ALA A 268 0.51 -28.93 4.31
N GLN A 269 0.66 -29.85 5.26
CA GLN A 269 1.41 -31.11 5.08
C GLN A 269 0.69 -32.14 4.20
N GLN A 270 -0.64 -32.20 4.22
CA GLN A 270 -1.41 -33.07 3.33
C GLN A 270 -1.32 -32.62 1.87
N HIS A 271 -1.38 -31.31 1.61
CA HIS A 271 -1.30 -30.75 0.26
C HIS A 271 0.15 -30.57 -0.25
N ALA A 272 1.14 -30.62 0.64
CA ALA A 272 2.58 -30.61 0.33
C ALA A 272 3.02 -31.69 -0.67
N ASN A 273 2.32 -32.82 -0.69
CA ASN A 273 2.71 -33.99 -1.48
C ASN A 273 2.50 -33.82 -3.00
N ASN A 274 1.66 -32.85 -3.41
CA ASN A 274 1.26 -32.65 -4.80
C ASN A 274 2.07 -31.58 -5.54
N ILE A 275 3.02 -30.91 -4.88
CA ILE A 275 3.79 -29.81 -5.51
C ILE A 275 5.30 -30.09 -5.40
N PRO A 276 5.99 -30.39 -6.52
CA PRO A 276 7.44 -30.67 -6.53
C PRO A 276 8.29 -29.55 -5.92
N LEU A 277 7.85 -28.29 -6.08
CA LEU A 277 8.50 -27.10 -5.52
C LEU A 277 8.38 -27.06 -3.99
N PHE A 278 7.24 -27.47 -3.43
CA PHE A 278 7.01 -27.53 -1.99
C PHE A 278 7.88 -28.61 -1.35
N LYS A 279 8.10 -29.75 -2.02
CA LYS A 279 9.09 -30.76 -1.60
C LYS A 279 10.51 -30.19 -1.54
N GLN A 280 10.92 -29.33 -2.48
CA GLN A 280 12.24 -28.68 -2.43
C GLN A 280 12.37 -27.66 -1.28
N LEU A 281 11.32 -26.88 -1.02
CA LEU A 281 11.28 -25.90 0.08
C LEU A 281 11.28 -26.60 1.45
N MET A 282 10.50 -27.66 1.61
CA MET A 282 10.47 -28.46 2.84
C MET A 282 11.75 -29.26 3.06
N LYS A 283 12.43 -29.72 2.00
CA LYS A 283 13.75 -30.38 2.13
C LYS A 283 14.80 -29.43 2.70
N LYS A 284 14.77 -28.16 2.30
CA LYS A 284 15.65 -27.13 2.85
C LYS A 284 15.26 -26.80 4.29
N GLN A 285 13.97 -26.61 4.60
CA GLN A 285 13.53 -26.30 5.96
C GLN A 285 13.84 -27.42 6.97
N ASN A 286 13.66 -28.69 6.59
CA ASN A 286 14.02 -29.84 7.42
C ASN A 286 15.53 -30.02 7.63
N TYR A 287 16.37 -29.54 6.70
CA TYR A 287 17.82 -29.49 6.90
C TYR A 287 18.21 -28.49 8.00
N TYR A 288 17.49 -27.36 8.10
CA TYR A 288 17.71 -26.36 9.16
C TYR A 288 17.10 -26.78 10.51
N SER A 289 15.98 -27.52 10.53
CA SER A 289 15.36 -27.99 11.77
C SER A 289 16.15 -29.11 12.47
N LYS A 290 16.94 -29.91 11.74
CA LYS A 290 17.75 -31.01 12.33
C LYS A 290 19.08 -30.55 12.94
N ARG A 291 19.44 -29.27 12.81
CA ARG A 291 20.70 -28.72 13.37
C ARG A 291 20.49 -27.97 14.69
N TYR A 292 19.26 -27.93 15.19
CA TYR A 292 18.86 -27.25 16.43
C TYR A 292 17.92 -28.14 17.27
N VAL A 293 18.32 -29.40 17.46
CA VAL A 293 17.99 -30.18 18.67
C VAL A 293 19.30 -30.55 19.32
#